data_AF-A0A0B4CL43-F1
#
_entry.id   AF-A0A0B4CL43-F1
#
_cell.length_a   1.000
_cell.length_b   1.000
_cell.length_c   1.000
_cell.angle_alpha   90.00
_cell.angle_beta   90.00
_cell.angle_gamma   90.00
#
_symmetry.space_group_name_H-M   'P 1'
#
loop_
_entity.id
_entity.type
_entity.pdbx_description
1 polymer ?
#
loop_
_entity_poly.entity_id
_entity_poly.type
_entity_poly.pdbx_seq_one_letter_code
_entity_poly.pdbx_strand_id
1 'polypeptide(L)'
;MKTAITLAVVSALACAACATAPNAPPPPPNYSTVPTQAPTPNARLYAACLQQAAAADAYRRADNGDGAEYILFTCTGAPAAAFAAALIPWSEKIGSTFQRDGRTFRSTAKVEADLYGVDSCSTDATGGDAICILSFNAGDFLDQ
;
A
#
# COMPACT_ATOMS: atom_id res chain seq x y z
N MET A 1 28.82 72.93 -25.29
CA MET A 1 29.44 71.80 -25.99
C MET A 1 29.60 70.65 -25.02
N LYS A 2 29.40 69.43 -25.53
CA LYS A 2 29.31 68.11 -24.87
C LYS A 2 30.39 67.80 -23.83
N THR A 3 29.97 67.20 -22.71
CA THR A 3 30.69 66.09 -22.04
C THR A 3 29.73 65.37 -21.09
N ALA A 4 29.07 64.32 -21.59
CA ALA A 4 28.41 63.31 -20.77
C ALA A 4 29.36 62.10 -20.75
N ILE A 5 29.93 61.79 -19.59
CA ILE A 5 30.86 60.67 -19.39
C ILE A 5 30.20 59.67 -18.43
N THR A 6 29.73 58.59 -19.04
CA THR A 6 29.89 57.19 -18.61
C THR A 6 29.29 56.76 -17.26
N LEU A 7 28.02 56.36 -17.29
CA LEU A 7 27.46 55.38 -16.36
C LEU A 7 26.79 54.29 -17.19
N ALA A 8 27.35 53.06 -17.21
CA ALA A 8 26.62 51.80 -17.45
C ALA A 8 27.59 50.66 -17.81
N VAL A 9 28.31 50.11 -16.82
CA VAL A 9 28.93 48.78 -16.98
C VAL A 9 28.79 47.99 -15.67
N VAL A 10 27.59 47.78 -15.13
CA VAL A 10 27.33 46.67 -14.19
C VAL A 10 25.82 46.37 -14.13
N SER A 11 25.22 45.73 -15.14
CA SER A 11 23.85 45.19 -14.98
C SER A 11 23.49 43.98 -15.85
N ALA A 12 24.37 43.48 -16.72
CA ALA A 12 24.00 42.48 -17.72
C ALA A 12 24.26 41.01 -17.32
N LEU A 13 24.36 40.67 -16.03
CA LEU A 13 24.63 39.28 -15.58
C LEU A 13 23.56 38.65 -14.69
N ALA A 14 22.39 39.28 -14.48
CA ALA A 14 21.41 38.78 -13.50
C ALA A 14 20.16 38.08 -14.08
N CYS A 15 20.08 37.79 -15.39
CA CYS A 15 18.87 37.21 -15.99
C CYS A 15 19.02 35.81 -16.62
N ALA A 16 20.05 35.04 -16.28
CA ALA A 16 20.23 33.68 -16.79
C ALA A 16 19.72 32.56 -15.86
N ALA A 17 18.96 32.89 -14.81
CA ALA A 17 18.49 31.92 -13.81
C ALA A 17 16.96 31.82 -13.80
N CYS A 18 16.36 31.38 -14.92
CA CYS A 18 15.03 30.75 -15.00
C CYS A 18 14.79 30.24 -16.43
N ALA A 19 15.73 29.48 -16.98
CA ALA A 19 15.39 28.56 -18.06
C ALA A 19 14.79 27.33 -17.39
N THR A 20 13.50 27.37 -17.07
CA THR A 20 12.73 26.15 -16.79
C THR A 20 12.81 25.32 -18.06
N ALA A 21 13.64 24.27 -18.06
CA ALA A 21 13.65 23.31 -19.14
C ALA A 21 12.20 22.85 -19.37
N PRO A 22 11.71 22.82 -20.62
CA PRO A 22 10.41 22.25 -20.88
C PRO A 22 10.45 20.81 -20.37
N ASN A 23 9.56 20.47 -19.43
CA ASN A 23 9.36 19.10 -19.00
C ASN A 23 9.08 18.30 -20.28
N ALA A 24 9.99 17.39 -20.64
CA ALA A 24 9.76 16.50 -21.76
C ALA A 24 8.40 15.80 -21.54
N PRO A 25 7.54 15.68 -22.57
CA PRO A 25 6.30 14.95 -22.42
C PRO A 25 6.63 13.54 -21.92
N PRO A 26 5.78 12.97 -21.04
CA PRO A 26 6.00 11.62 -20.55
C PRO A 26 6.11 10.66 -21.74
N PRO A 27 6.96 9.63 -21.64
CA PRO A 27 7.05 8.64 -22.70
C PRO A 27 5.67 8.01 -22.94
N PRO A 28 5.40 7.52 -24.17
CA PRO A 28 4.15 6.83 -24.44
C PRO A 28 3.98 5.63 -23.49
N PRO A 29 2.75 5.30 -23.07
CA PRO A 29 2.51 4.15 -22.21
C PRO A 29 3.04 2.84 -22.83
N ASN A 30 3.63 2.00 -21.98
CA ASN A 30 4.06 0.66 -22.38
C ASN A 30 3.00 -0.38 -22.02
N TYR A 31 2.44 -1.03 -23.04
CA TYR A 31 1.43 -2.08 -22.88
C TYR A 31 1.99 -3.51 -22.98
N SER A 32 3.32 -3.69 -22.94
CA SER A 32 3.94 -5.02 -22.93
C SER A 32 3.52 -5.82 -21.70
N THR A 33 3.35 -7.13 -21.85
CA THR A 33 3.05 -8.04 -20.75
C THR A 33 4.07 -7.92 -19.61
N VAL A 34 3.58 -7.90 -18.37
CA VAL A 34 4.43 -7.89 -17.16
C VAL A 34 5.03 -9.29 -16.93
N PRO A 35 6.37 -9.42 -16.81
CA PRO A 35 6.99 -10.70 -16.47
C PRO A 35 6.52 -11.21 -15.10
N THR A 36 6.31 -12.53 -14.98
CA THR A 36 5.82 -13.16 -13.74
C THR A 36 6.83 -14.15 -13.16
N GLN A 37 6.65 -14.49 -11.88
CA GLN A 37 7.44 -15.48 -11.15
C GLN A 37 6.51 -16.54 -10.54
N ALA A 38 7.04 -17.72 -10.22
CA ALA A 38 6.29 -18.73 -9.50
C ALA A 38 5.87 -18.21 -8.10
N PRO A 39 4.66 -18.54 -7.61
CA PRO A 39 4.18 -18.01 -6.35
C PRO A 39 4.96 -18.57 -5.15
N THR A 40 5.43 -17.67 -4.30
CA THR A 40 6.07 -17.98 -3.01
C THR A 40 5.08 -18.67 -2.05
N PRO A 41 5.55 -19.32 -0.97
CA PRO A 41 4.67 -19.85 0.06
C PRO A 41 3.70 -18.80 0.60
N ASN A 42 4.18 -17.57 0.87
CA ASN A 42 3.33 -16.49 1.36
C ASN A 42 2.30 -16.05 0.32
N ALA A 43 2.66 -15.94 -0.96
CA ALA A 43 1.71 -15.61 -2.02
C ALA A 43 0.56 -16.63 -2.11
N ARG A 44 0.83 -17.91 -1.83
CA ARG A 44 -0.20 -18.95 -1.77
C ARG A 44 -1.15 -18.79 -0.59
N LEU A 45 -0.70 -18.23 0.54
CA LEU A 45 -1.55 -17.92 1.68
C LEU A 45 -2.56 -16.82 1.35
N TYR A 46 -2.13 -15.77 0.63
CA TYR A 46 -3.06 -14.75 0.11
C TYR A 46 -4.11 -15.39 -0.80
N ALA A 47 -3.69 -16.18 -1.79
CA ALA A 47 -4.62 -16.85 -2.70
C ALA A 47 -5.64 -17.75 -1.97
N ALA A 48 -5.19 -18.53 -0.97
CA ALA A 48 -6.07 -19.39 -0.20
C ALA A 48 -7.10 -18.60 0.64
N CYS A 49 -6.66 -17.51 1.28
CA CYS A 49 -7.54 -16.65 2.06
C CYS A 49 -8.57 -15.95 1.16
N LEU A 50 -8.13 -15.36 0.04
CA LEU A 50 -9.02 -14.71 -0.94
C LEU A 50 -10.03 -15.70 -1.51
N GLN A 51 -9.60 -16.91 -1.88
CA GLN A 51 -10.47 -17.96 -2.40
C GLN A 51 -11.54 -18.35 -1.37
N GLN A 52 -11.16 -18.55 -0.11
CA GLN A 52 -12.12 -18.91 0.94
C GLN A 52 -13.09 -17.77 1.24
N ALA A 53 -12.59 -16.55 1.35
CA ALA A 53 -13.42 -15.37 1.62
C ALA A 53 -14.45 -15.15 0.49
N ALA A 54 -14.03 -15.25 -0.77
CA ALA A 54 -14.92 -15.15 -1.92
C ALA A 54 -15.97 -16.27 -1.93
N ALA A 55 -15.57 -17.52 -1.66
CA ALA A 55 -16.49 -18.66 -1.59
C ALA A 55 -17.51 -18.54 -0.45
N ALA A 56 -17.19 -17.78 0.60
CA ALA A 56 -18.07 -17.56 1.76
C ALA A 56 -18.82 -16.21 1.71
N ASP A 57 -18.71 -15.44 0.62
CA ASP A 57 -19.24 -14.07 0.50
C ASP A 57 -18.78 -13.13 1.64
N ALA A 58 -17.56 -13.38 2.13
CA ALA A 58 -16.94 -12.69 3.26
C ALA A 58 -15.98 -11.59 2.78
N TYR A 59 -16.46 -10.71 1.90
CA TYR A 59 -15.71 -9.55 1.43
C TYR A 59 -16.57 -8.28 1.44
N ARG A 60 -15.97 -7.13 1.74
CA ARG A 60 -16.67 -5.83 1.81
C ARG A 60 -15.82 -4.75 1.16
N ARG A 61 -16.48 -3.77 0.52
CA ARG A 61 -15.83 -2.52 0.12
C ARG A 61 -15.41 -1.74 1.37
N ALA A 62 -14.24 -1.14 1.32
CA ALA A 62 -13.78 -0.16 2.28
C ALA A 62 -13.28 1.08 1.53
N ASP A 63 -13.73 2.23 2.01
CA ASP A 63 -13.45 3.58 1.54
C ASP A 63 -13.19 4.43 2.79
N ASN A 64 -12.09 5.17 2.82
CA ASN A 64 -11.75 6.12 3.90
C ASN A 64 -11.84 7.59 3.48
N GLY A 65 -12.22 7.89 2.24
CA GLY A 65 -12.35 9.23 1.67
C GLY A 65 -11.05 9.81 1.09
N ASP A 66 -9.92 9.07 1.17
CA ASP A 66 -8.60 9.54 0.72
C ASP A 66 -8.22 9.05 -0.69
N GLY A 67 -9.16 8.42 -1.40
CA GLY A 67 -9.05 8.03 -2.81
C GLY A 67 -8.40 6.67 -3.08
N ALA A 68 -7.91 5.96 -2.06
CA ALA A 68 -7.51 4.56 -2.24
C ALA A 68 -8.70 3.66 -1.90
N GLU A 69 -9.28 2.94 -2.86
CA GLU A 69 -10.42 2.06 -2.65
C GLU A 69 -10.00 0.59 -2.49
N TYR A 70 -10.50 -0.07 -1.44
CA TYR A 70 -10.14 -1.46 -1.14
C TYR A 70 -11.35 -2.40 -1.08
N ILE A 71 -11.08 -3.67 -1.40
CA ILE A 71 -11.93 -4.79 -1.00
C ILE A 71 -11.25 -5.52 0.15
N LEU A 72 -11.94 -5.62 1.28
CA LEU A 72 -11.48 -6.34 2.47
C LEU A 72 -12.02 -7.76 2.43
N PHE A 73 -11.13 -8.74 2.24
CA PHE A 73 -11.46 -10.16 2.26
C PHE A 73 -11.20 -10.73 3.64
N THR A 74 -12.24 -11.28 4.29
CA THR A 74 -12.14 -11.91 5.59
C THR A 74 -12.11 -13.42 5.44
N CYS A 75 -11.02 -14.06 5.86
CA CYS A 75 -10.94 -15.52 5.95
C CYS A 75 -10.83 -16.00 7.40
N THR A 76 -11.31 -17.21 7.65
CA THR A 76 -11.28 -17.90 8.94
C THR A 76 -10.86 -19.36 8.75
N GLY A 77 -10.81 -20.15 9.82
CA GLY A 77 -10.51 -21.59 9.74
C GLY A 77 -9.10 -21.89 9.26
N ALA A 78 -8.93 -22.95 8.46
CA ALA A 78 -7.60 -23.42 8.05
C ALA A 78 -6.78 -22.39 7.24
N PRO A 79 -7.33 -21.65 6.26
CA PRO A 79 -6.59 -20.59 5.57
C PRO A 79 -6.09 -19.50 6.52
N ALA A 80 -6.94 -19.03 7.43
CA ALA A 80 -6.58 -17.98 8.38
C ALA A 80 -5.54 -18.47 9.40
N ALA A 81 -5.67 -19.71 9.90
CA ALA A 81 -4.69 -20.29 10.81
C ALA A 81 -3.30 -20.41 10.17
N ALA A 82 -3.24 -20.85 8.90
CA ALA A 82 -1.99 -20.94 8.16
C ALA A 82 -1.36 -19.55 7.93
N PHE A 83 -2.18 -18.55 7.57
CA PHE A 83 -1.71 -17.18 7.39
C PHE A 83 -1.20 -16.58 8.71
N ALA A 84 -1.98 -16.68 9.78
CA ALA A 84 -1.63 -16.16 11.10
C ALA A 84 -0.32 -16.77 11.63
N ALA A 85 -0.13 -18.08 11.46
CA ALA A 85 1.11 -18.75 11.84
C ALA A 85 2.32 -18.25 11.03
N ALA A 86 2.19 -18.11 9.71
CA ALA A 86 3.25 -17.59 8.85
C ALA A 86 3.59 -16.12 9.15
N LEU A 87 2.62 -15.35 9.67
CA LEU A 87 2.79 -13.93 9.97
C LEU A 87 3.58 -13.67 11.26
N ILE A 88 3.66 -14.63 12.18
CA ILE A 88 4.39 -14.51 13.46
C ILE A 88 5.82 -13.96 13.27
N PRO A 89 6.74 -14.65 12.57
CA PRO A 89 8.13 -14.19 12.47
C PRO A 89 8.25 -12.85 11.72
N TRP A 90 7.36 -12.58 10.76
CA TRP A 90 7.36 -11.31 10.03
C TRP A 90 6.93 -10.16 10.93
N SER A 91 5.81 -10.30 11.63
CA SER A 91 5.27 -9.27 12.52
C SER A 91 6.19 -8.94 13.68
N GLU A 92 6.90 -9.93 14.23
CA GLU A 92 7.93 -9.72 15.24
C GLU A 92 9.11 -8.94 14.68
N LYS A 93 9.59 -9.29 13.47
CA LYS A 93 10.67 -8.58 12.78
C LYS A 93 10.33 -7.11 12.55
N ILE A 94 9.10 -6.80 12.14
CA ILE A 94 8.70 -5.43 11.83
C ILE A 94 8.05 -4.70 13.01
N GLY A 95 7.85 -5.36 14.16
CA GLY A 95 7.18 -4.77 15.33
C GLY A 95 5.74 -4.37 15.06
N SER A 96 4.97 -5.20 14.34
CA SER A 96 3.57 -4.95 13.99
C SER A 96 2.56 -5.77 14.81
N THR A 97 3.02 -6.35 15.92
CA THR A 97 2.19 -7.09 16.88
C THR A 97 1.56 -6.13 17.89
N PHE A 98 0.25 -6.25 18.11
CA PHE A 98 -0.47 -5.49 19.13
C PHE A 98 -1.61 -6.31 19.75
N GLN A 99 -2.07 -5.90 20.93
CA GLN A 99 -3.18 -6.56 21.63
C GLN A 99 -4.39 -5.64 21.64
N ARG A 100 -5.58 -6.18 21.37
CA ARG A 100 -6.84 -5.43 21.42
C ARG A 100 -8.00 -6.38 21.69
N ASP A 101 -8.92 -6.00 22.57
CA ASP A 101 -10.15 -6.74 22.84
C ASP A 101 -9.92 -8.24 23.18
N GLY A 102 -8.83 -8.52 23.92
CA GLY A 102 -8.44 -9.88 24.31
C GLY A 102 -7.82 -10.74 23.20
N ARG A 103 -7.53 -10.15 22.03
CA ARG A 103 -6.95 -10.82 20.87
C ARG A 103 -5.58 -10.26 20.53
N THR A 104 -4.70 -11.13 20.06
CA THR A 104 -3.40 -10.73 19.51
C THR A 104 -3.52 -10.48 18.02
N PHE A 105 -3.19 -9.26 17.60
CA PHE A 105 -3.12 -8.86 16.21
C PHE A 105 -1.69 -8.86 15.71
N ARG A 106 -1.52 -9.26 14.45
CA ARG A 106 -0.27 -9.21 13.68
C ARG A 106 -0.60 -8.72 12.29
N SER A 107 0.26 -7.88 11.72
CA SER A 107 0.01 -7.26 10.41
C SER A 107 1.21 -7.34 9.48
N THR A 108 0.96 -7.28 8.17
CA THR A 108 1.99 -7.37 7.13
C THR A 108 2.78 -6.07 6.98
N ALA A 109 2.24 -4.96 7.47
CA ALA A 109 2.90 -3.66 7.60
C ALA A 109 2.77 -3.12 9.03
N LYS A 110 3.55 -2.11 9.39
CA LYS A 110 3.31 -1.38 10.65
C LYS A 110 2.02 -0.57 10.51
N VAL A 111 1.17 -0.65 11.52
CA VAL A 111 -0.03 0.18 11.64
C VAL A 111 0.39 1.58 12.06
N GLU A 112 0.17 2.58 11.21
CA GLU A 112 0.51 3.98 11.50
C GLU A 112 -0.67 4.74 12.11
N ALA A 113 -1.84 4.66 11.47
CA ALA A 113 -3.08 5.29 11.95
C ALA A 113 -4.18 4.24 12.18
N ASP A 114 -4.42 3.38 11.18
CA ASP A 114 -5.44 2.34 11.20
C ASP A 114 -5.03 1.14 10.32
N LEU A 115 -5.94 0.17 10.17
CA LEU A 115 -5.73 -1.04 9.38
C LEU A 115 -6.08 -0.86 7.89
N TYR A 116 -6.33 0.37 7.43
CA TYR A 116 -6.70 0.62 6.04
C TYR A 116 -5.53 0.31 5.11
N GLY A 117 -5.76 -0.59 4.15
CA GLY A 117 -4.71 -1.09 3.26
C GLY A 117 -3.67 -1.99 3.94
N VAL A 118 -3.86 -2.37 5.22
CA VAL A 118 -2.94 -3.23 5.97
C VAL A 118 -3.57 -4.60 6.18
N ASP A 119 -2.92 -5.65 5.66
CA ASP A 119 -3.37 -7.01 5.93
C ASP A 119 -3.05 -7.40 7.38
N SER A 120 -4.01 -8.00 8.05
CA SER A 120 -3.86 -8.39 9.46
C SER A 120 -4.56 -9.68 9.80
N CYS A 121 -4.02 -10.37 10.80
CA CYS A 121 -4.64 -11.53 11.44
C CYS A 121 -4.78 -11.28 12.93
N SER A 122 -5.88 -11.72 13.50
CA SER A 122 -6.11 -11.77 14.94
C SER A 122 -6.29 -13.20 15.42
N THR A 123 -5.74 -13.52 16.58
CA THR A 123 -5.92 -14.81 17.26
C THR A 123 -6.39 -14.57 18.69
N ASP A 124 -7.09 -15.54 19.27
CA ASP A 124 -7.42 -15.52 20.70
C ASP A 124 -6.16 -15.62 21.59
N ALA A 125 -6.35 -15.55 22.91
CA ALA A 125 -5.27 -15.60 23.90
C ALA A 125 -4.45 -16.91 23.88
N THR A 126 -4.98 -17.98 23.30
CA THR A 126 -4.30 -19.28 23.15
C THR A 126 -3.60 -19.43 21.78
N GLY A 127 -3.73 -18.43 20.91
CA GLY A 127 -3.25 -18.49 19.52
C GLY A 127 -4.22 -19.20 18.57
N GLY A 128 -5.45 -19.50 19.02
CA GLY A 128 -6.53 -20.11 18.24
C GLY A 128 -7.43 -19.10 17.55
N ASP A 129 -8.53 -19.60 16.95
CA ASP A 129 -9.59 -18.81 16.33
C ASP A 129 -9.08 -17.71 15.40
N ALA A 130 -8.21 -18.07 14.45
CA ALA A 130 -7.60 -17.09 13.56
C ALA A 130 -8.64 -16.45 12.63
N ILE A 131 -8.66 -15.12 12.61
CA ILE A 131 -9.45 -14.29 11.69
C ILE A 131 -8.47 -13.36 10.97
N CYS A 132 -8.39 -13.46 9.65
CA CYS A 132 -7.51 -12.62 8.84
C CYS A 132 -8.32 -11.76 7.87
N ILE A 133 -7.93 -10.50 7.74
CA ILE A 133 -8.50 -9.52 6.81
C ILE A 133 -7.39 -9.09 5.86
N LEU A 134 -7.59 -9.32 4.55
CA LEU A 134 -6.66 -8.94 3.50
C LEU A 134 -7.25 -7.81 2.66
N SER A 135 -6.44 -6.80 2.36
CA SER A 135 -6.82 -5.61 1.61
C SER A 135 -6.40 -5.75 0.15
N PHE A 136 -7.36 -5.80 -0.77
CA PHE A 136 -7.11 -5.73 -2.20
C PHE A 136 -7.39 -4.31 -2.71
N ASN A 137 -6.35 -3.62 -3.21
CA ASN A 137 -6.52 -2.31 -3.83
C ASN A 137 -7.19 -2.48 -5.21
N ALA A 138 -8.44 -2.03 -5.31
CA ALA A 138 -9.24 -2.11 -6.53
C ALA A 138 -9.32 -0.77 -7.28
N GLY A 139 -8.90 0.32 -6.63
CA GLY A 139 -8.98 1.68 -7.16
C GLY A 139 -10.42 2.14 -7.44
N ASP A 140 -10.52 3.27 -8.12
CA ASP A 140 -11.76 4.05 -8.35
C ASP A 140 -12.87 3.27 -9.09
N PHE A 141 -12.59 2.06 -9.60
CA PHE A 141 -13.62 1.21 -10.18
C PHE A 141 -14.72 0.83 -9.18
N LEU A 142 -14.44 0.88 -7.87
CA LEU A 142 -15.41 0.56 -6.82
C LEU A 142 -16.49 1.64 -6.59
N ASP A 143 -16.36 2.83 -7.18
CA ASP A 143 -17.32 3.94 -7.06
C ASP A 143 -18.53 3.83 -8.00
N GLN A 144 -18.61 2.77 -8.81
CA GLN A 144 -19.65 2.57 -9.82
C GLN A 144 -20.94 1.94 -9.28
#